data_AF-A0A6L8E2K7-F1
#
_entry.id   AF-A0A6L8E2K7-F1
#
_cell.length_a   1.000
_cell.length_b   1.000
_cell.length_c   1.000
_cell.angle_alpha   90.00
_cell.angle_beta   90.00
_cell.angle_gamma   90.00
#
_symmetry.space_group_name_H-M   'P 1'
#
loop_
_entity.id
_entity.type
_entity.pdbx_description
1 polymer ?
#
loop_
_entity_poly.entity_id
_entity_poly.type
_entity_poly.pdbx_seq_one_letter_code
_entity_poly.pdbx_strand_id
1 'polypeptide(L)' 'MGERSDARETVATMLRAAGLELDEAEVEALVEMYSQLRAAADSLDIPEALSQEPALLYSPLEPPPAGDGTPG' A
#
# COMPACT_ATOMS: atom_id res chain seq x y z
N MET A 1 -1.65 13.77 -25.34
CA MET A 1 -2.51 14.46 -24.36
C MET A 1 -3.23 13.51 -23.38
N GLY A 2 -3.00 12.18 -23.39
CA GLY A 2 -3.76 11.21 -22.57
C GLY A 2 -3.15 10.84 -21.21
N GLU A 3 -1.83 10.62 -21.13
CA GLU A 3 -1.19 9.98 -19.96
C GLU A 3 -1.35 10.73 -18.63
N ARG A 4 -1.34 12.06 -18.66
CA ARG A 4 -1.52 12.88 -17.44
C ARG A 4 -2.97 12.82 -16.93
N SER A 5 -3.94 12.73 -17.84
CA SER A 5 -5.36 12.60 -17.48
C SER A 5 -5.60 11.25 -16.80
N ASP A 6 -5.01 10.18 -17.34
CA ASP A 6 -5.14 8.82 -16.81
C ASP A 6 -4.47 8.68 -15.44
N ALA A 7 -3.29 9.29 -15.25
CA ALA A 7 -2.60 9.34 -13.96
C ALA A 7 -3.45 10.05 -12.89
N ARG A 8 -4.06 11.18 -13.26
CA ARG A 8 -4.89 11.97 -12.36
C ARG A 8 -6.15 11.23 -11.92
N GLU A 9 -6.83 10.57 -12.84
CA GLU A 9 -7.99 9.73 -12.51
C GLU A 9 -7.62 8.55 -11.61
N THR A 10 -6.45 7.94 -11.85
CA THR A 10 -5.95 6.83 -11.04
C THR A 10 -5.64 7.28 -9.61
N VAL A 11 -4.90 8.38 -9.44
CA VAL A 11 -4.58 8.94 -8.12
C VAL A 11 -5.86 9.33 -7.37
N ALA A 12 -6.80 10.01 -8.04
CA ALA A 12 -8.08 10.38 -7.42
C ALA A 12 -8.89 9.15 -6.95
N THR A 13 -8.88 8.06 -7.73
CA THR A 13 -9.54 6.81 -7.37
C THR A 13 -8.89 6.15 -6.17
N MET A 14 -7.56 6.11 -6.11
CA MET A 14 -6.81 5.55 -4.98
C MET A 14 -7.05 6.34 -3.68
N LEU A 15 -7.01 7.67 -3.76
CA LEU A 15 -7.27 8.53 -2.60
C LEU A 15 -8.68 8.36 -2.06
N ARG A 16 -9.68 8.27 -2.96
CA ARG A 16 -11.06 7.99 -2.57
C ARG A 16 -11.20 6.62 -1.90
N ALA A 17 -10.57 5.58 -2.44
CA ALA A 17 -10.61 4.24 -1.87
C ALA A 17 -9.93 4.17 -0.49
N ALA A 18 -8.87 4.96 -0.28
CA ALA A 18 -8.19 5.10 0.99
C ALA A 18 -8.95 6.00 2.00
N GLY A 19 -10.01 6.69 1.57
CA GLY A 19 -10.75 7.65 2.41
C GLY A 19 -9.94 8.89 2.77
N LEU A 20 -8.97 9.27 1.93
CA LEU A 20 -8.12 10.43 2.15
C LEU A 20 -8.70 11.65 1.43
N GLU A 21 -8.86 12.74 2.18
CA GLU A 21 -9.22 14.05 1.64
C GLU A 21 -7.94 14.91 1.59
N LEU A 22 -7.44 15.14 0.39
CA LEU A 22 -6.26 15.96 0.12
C LEU A 22 -6.67 17.19 -0.67
N ASP A 23 -5.89 18.26 -0.55
CA ASP A 23 -6.08 19.45 -1.37
C ASP A 23 -5.56 19.26 -2.80
N GLU A 24 -5.91 20.18 -3.70
CA GLU A 24 -5.54 20.10 -5.11
C GLU A 24 -4.01 20.11 -5.34
N ALA A 25 -3.26 20.81 -4.48
CA ALA A 25 -1.80 20.88 -4.61
C ALA A 25 -1.15 19.55 -4.21
N GLU A 26 -1.66 18.90 -3.16
CA GLU A 26 -1.25 17.56 -2.73
C GLU A 26 -1.60 16.50 -3.79
N VAL A 27 -2.79 16.59 -4.39
CA VAL A 27 -3.19 15.70 -5.50
C VAL A 27 -2.25 15.85 -6.69
N GLU A 28 -1.93 17.09 -7.10
CA GLU A 28 -1.01 17.30 -8.22
C GLU A 28 0.41 16.79 -7.93
N ALA A 29 0.92 16.97 -6.71
CA ALA A 29 2.21 16.40 -6.33
C ALA A 29 2.23 14.86 -6.45
N LEU A 30 1.14 14.20 -6.05
CA LEU A 30 0.99 12.75 -6.20
C LEU A 30 0.88 12.32 -7.66
N VAL A 31 0.17 13.08 -8.50
CA VAL A 31 0.07 12.81 -9.95
C VAL A 31 1.43 12.92 -10.64
N GLU A 32 2.24 13.92 -10.30
CA GLU A 32 3.60 14.07 -10.83
C GLU A 32 4.50 12.89 -10.43
N MET A 33 4.39 12.44 -9.18
CA MET A 33 5.20 11.34 -8.66
C MET A 33 4.73 9.97 -9.18
N TYR A 34 3.43 9.80 -9.42
CA TYR A 34 2.81 8.56 -9.87
C TYR A 34 3.43 8.01 -11.15
N SER A 35 3.68 8.86 -12.14
CA SER A 35 4.28 8.43 -13.42
C SER A 35 5.67 7.82 -13.23
N GLN A 36 6.48 8.39 -12.33
CA GLN A 36 7.82 7.89 -12.04
C GLN A 36 7.76 6.56 -11.27
N LEU A 37 6.86 6.46 -10.30
CA LEU A 37 6.62 5.23 -9.54
C LEU A 37 6.13 4.10 -10.45
N ARG A 38 5.22 4.40 -11.38
CA ARG A 38 4.73 3.44 -12.36
C ARG A 38 5.86 2.95 -13.26
N ALA A 39 6.66 3.85 -13.82
CA ALA A 39 7.81 3.45 -14.63
C ALA A 39 8.83 2.61 -13.85
N ALA A 40 9.06 2.92 -12.57
CA ALA A 40 9.90 2.12 -11.69
C ALA A 40 9.31 0.74 -11.44
N ALA A 41 8.00 0.65 -11.17
CA ALA A 41 7.30 -0.61 -10.99
C ALA A 41 7.31 -1.48 -12.26
N ASP A 42 7.07 -0.88 -13.43
CA ASP A 42 7.12 -1.56 -14.73
C ASP A 42 8.54 -2.06 -15.05
N SER A 43 9.58 -1.40 -14.50
CA SER A 43 10.98 -1.83 -14.64
C SER A 43 11.38 -2.98 -13.72
N LEU A 44 10.56 -3.31 -12.71
CA LEU A 44 10.78 -4.48 -11.87
C LEU A 44 10.50 -5.72 -12.72
N ASP A 45 11.56 -6.28 -13.31
CA ASP A 45 11.55 -7.61 -13.88
C ASP A 45 11.47 -8.60 -12.72
N ILE A 46 10.25 -8.84 -12.24
CA ILE A 46 9.96 -9.87 -11.25
C ILE A 46 9.81 -11.16 -12.06
N PRO A 47 10.83 -12.03 -12.11
CA PRO A 47 10.67 -13.32 -12.76
C PRO A 47 9.45 -14.00 -12.16
N GLU A 48 8.63 -14.60 -13.03
CA GLU A 48 7.35 -15.25 -12.74
C GLU A 48 7.52 -16.51 -11.85
N ALA A 49 8.07 -16.31 -10.67
CA ALA A 49 8.25 -17.24 -9.58
C ALA A 49 8.33 -16.31 -8.37
N LEU A 50 7.31 -16.25 -7.54
CA LEU A 50 7.13 -17.28 -6.53
C LEU A 50 5.65 -17.32 -6.16
N SER A 51 5.01 -18.44 -6.43
CA SER A 51 3.85 -18.96 -5.69
C SER A 51 4.21 -19.29 -4.23
N GLN A 52 5.13 -18.52 -3.62
CA GLN A 52 5.33 -18.50 -2.19
C GLN A 52 4.25 -17.59 -1.67
N GLU A 53 3.41 -18.09 -0.76
CA GLU A 53 2.62 -17.21 0.07
C GLU A 53 3.51 -16.07 0.59
N PRO A 54 3.07 -14.80 0.55
CA PRO A 54 3.84 -13.72 1.12
C PRO A 54 4.19 -14.13 2.55
N ALA A 55 5.49 -14.15 2.87
CA ALA A 55 5.93 -14.51 4.20
C ALA A 55 5.32 -13.51 5.19
N LEU A 56 4.24 -13.92 5.85
CA LEU A 56 3.63 -13.15 6.92
C LEU A 56 4.60 -13.22 8.10
N LEU A 57 5.48 -12.24 8.21
CA LEU A 57 6.37 -12.04 9.37
C LEU A 57 5.59 -11.56 10.62
N TYR A 58 4.32 -11.93 10.75
CA TYR A 58 3.56 -11.67 11.96
C TYR A 58 3.76 -12.84 12.92
N SER A 59 4.57 -12.63 13.96
CA SER A 59 4.63 -13.53 15.11
C SER A 59 3.71 -12.93 16.19
N PRO A 60 2.52 -13.51 16.46
CA PRO A 60 1.72 -13.06 17.59
C PRO A 60 2.55 -13.24 18.85
N LEU A 61 2.62 -12.21 19.70
CA LEU A 61 3.14 -12.39 21.06
C LEU A 61 2.30 -13.47 21.75
N GLU A 62 2.97 -14.49 22.31
CA GLU A 62 2.31 -15.53 23.09
C GLU A 62 1.46 -14.85 24.17
N PRO A 63 0.16 -15.19 24.28
CA PRO A 63 -0.66 -14.66 25.36
C PRO A 63 0.00 -15.06 26.68
N PRO A 64 0.05 -14.15 27.68
CA PRO A 64 0.64 -14.48 28.97
C PRO A 64 -0.05 -15.75 29.51
N PRO A 65 0.72 -16.67 30.14
CA PRO A 65 0.14 -17.90 30.68
C PRO A 65 -1.05 -17.51 31.56
N ALA A 66 -2.19 -18.18 31.36
CA ALA A 66 -3.36 -17.97 32.17
C ALA A 66 -2.93 -18.05 33.64
N GLY A 67 -2.98 -16.92 34.34
CA GLY A 67 -2.69 -16.92 35.76
C GLY A 67 -3.62 -17.92 36.39
N ASP A 68 -3.07 -18.94 37.05
CA ASP A 68 -3.84 -19.83 37.90
C ASP A 68 -4.62 -18.92 38.85
N GLY A 69 -5.94 -18.85 38.65
CA GLY A 69 -6.87 -17.92 39.29
C GLY A 69 -6.99 -18.16 40.79
N THR A 70 -5.88 -18.06 41.51
CA THR A 70 -5.78 -18.18 42.95
C THR A 70 -5.83 -16.77 43.51
N PRO A 71 -6.98 -16.30 44.01
CA PRO A 71 -6.98 -15.13 44.86
C PRO A 71 -6.19 -15.47 46.13
N GLY A 72 -5.08 -14.75 46.34
CA GLY A 72 -4.40 -14.64 47.62
C GLY A 72 -4.97 -13.50 48.45
#